data_AF-A0A5C7Y252-F1
#
_entry.id   AF-A0A5C7Y252-F1
#
_cell.length_a   1.000
_cell.length_b   1.000
_cell.length_c   1.000
_cell.angle_alpha   90.00
_cell.angle_beta   90.00
_cell.angle_gamma   90.00
#
_symmetry.space_group_name_H-M   'P 1'
#
loop_
_entity.id
_entity.type
_entity.pdbx_description
1 polymer ?
#
loop_
_entity_poly.entity_id
_entity_poly.type
_entity_poly.pdbx_seq_one_letter_code
_entity_poly.pdbx_strand_id
1 'polypeptide(L)'
;MAFLTLSIALAIATRSGRPLAWLPRFGVEDVHRFVALAATLLVALHVGLLFFDPYAQLRVVDFVIPFIGEYRPVWQGLGTLAVDLLIVVTLTSLLRHRIGLLAFRVVHWLTYALWPIAFAHAIGNGTDRGHVWFLAFAGVCALIVLAAVVWRLLPNFTEYRDIETERR
;
A
#
# COMPACT_ATOMS: atom_id res chain seq x y z
N MET A 1 6.15 -3.21 -4.66
CA MET A 1 6.93 -2.56 -3.58
C MET A 1 7.01 -1.05 -3.71
N ALA A 2 7.82 -0.48 -4.62
CA ALA A 2 8.03 0.98 -4.72
C ALA A 2 6.74 1.81 -4.77
N PHE A 3 5.80 1.48 -5.65
CA PHE A 3 4.55 2.25 -5.79
C PHE A 3 3.66 2.17 -4.55
N LEU A 4 3.61 1.02 -3.86
CA LEU A 4 2.89 0.89 -2.59
C LEU A 4 3.54 1.75 -1.49
N THR A 5 4.88 1.77 -1.43
CA THR A 5 5.66 2.63 -0.53
C THR A 5 5.39 4.11 -0.77
N LEU A 6 5.44 4.54 -2.03
CA LEU A 6 5.14 5.93 -2.40
C LEU A 6 3.67 6.27 -2.09
N SER A 7 2.74 5.37 -2.38
CA SER A 7 1.32 5.57 -2.10
C SER A 7 1.07 5.80 -0.61
N ILE A 8 1.59 4.94 0.29
CA ILE A 8 1.38 5.08 1.73
C ILE A 8 2.10 6.31 2.31
N ALA A 9 3.32 6.62 1.83
CA ALA A 9 4.05 7.81 2.27
C ALA A 9 3.30 9.10 1.88
N LEU A 10 2.78 9.18 0.64
CA LEU A 10 1.96 10.29 0.19
C LEU A 10 0.62 10.35 0.93
N ALA A 11 -0.01 9.21 1.24
CA ALA A 11 -1.24 9.15 2.04
C ALA A 11 -1.05 9.72 3.45
N ILE A 12 0.12 9.51 4.04
CA ILE A 12 0.48 10.13 5.32
C ILE A 12 0.69 11.64 5.12
N ALA A 13 1.34 12.05 4.03
CA ALA A 13 1.58 13.46 3.74
C ALA A 13 0.30 14.26 3.46
N THR A 14 -0.71 13.69 2.80
CA THR A 14 -1.98 14.38 2.54
C THR A 14 -2.80 14.68 3.79
N ARG A 15 -2.48 14.03 4.93
CA ARG A 15 -3.07 14.32 6.25
C ARG A 15 -2.53 15.58 6.90
N SER A 16 -1.32 16.00 6.51
CA SER A 16 -0.70 17.21 7.03
C SER A 16 -1.46 18.45 6.53
N GLY A 17 -1.67 19.40 7.44
CA GLY A 17 -2.14 20.74 7.13
C GLY A 17 -1.07 21.64 6.49
N ARG A 18 0.19 21.19 6.46
CA ARG A 18 1.33 21.92 5.89
C ARG A 18 1.60 21.47 4.45
N PRO A 19 1.97 22.39 3.54
CA PRO A 19 2.43 22.02 2.21
C PRO A 19 3.72 21.18 2.28
N LEU A 20 3.86 20.21 1.38
CA LEU A 20 5.06 19.38 1.30
C LEU A 20 6.06 20.05 0.34
N ALA A 21 7.08 20.71 0.89
CA ALA A 21 8.11 21.42 0.14
C ALA A 21 7.50 22.36 -0.93
N TRP A 22 7.62 22.02 -2.22
CA TRP A 22 7.13 22.81 -3.36
C TRP A 22 5.75 22.39 -3.88
N LEU A 23 5.15 21.32 -3.36
CA LEU A 23 3.86 20.81 -3.82
C LEU A 23 2.72 21.29 -2.91
N PRO A 24 1.70 21.97 -3.48
CA PRO A 24 0.49 22.26 -2.74
C PRO A 24 -0.26 20.94 -2.46
N ARG A 25 -1.08 20.92 -1.42
CA ARG A 25 -1.75 19.70 -0.94
C ARG A 25 -2.59 18.98 -2.01
N PHE A 26 -3.24 19.73 -2.90
CA PHE A 26 -3.99 19.13 -4.00
C PHE A 26 -3.08 18.34 -4.94
N GLY A 27 -1.85 18.82 -5.19
CA GLY A 27 -0.86 18.11 -6.00
C GLY A 27 -0.40 16.83 -5.33
N VAL A 28 -0.20 16.83 -4.00
CA VAL A 28 0.14 15.60 -3.26
C VAL A 28 -1.00 14.57 -3.32
N GLU A 29 -2.25 15.02 -3.23
CA GLU A 29 -3.43 14.16 -3.35
C GLU A 29 -3.56 13.56 -4.76
N ASP A 30 -3.34 14.36 -5.81
CA ASP A 30 -3.39 13.88 -7.19
C ASP A 30 -2.28 12.86 -7.47
N VAL A 31 -1.06 13.12 -6.99
CA VAL A 31 0.06 12.16 -7.11
C VAL A 31 -0.23 10.89 -6.30
N HIS A 32 -0.79 11.00 -5.08
CA HIS A 32 -1.19 9.83 -4.29
C HIS A 32 -2.17 8.94 -5.07
N ARG A 33 -3.22 9.53 -5.67
CA ARG A 33 -4.23 8.81 -6.46
C ARG A 33 -3.61 8.15 -7.69
N PHE A 34 -2.77 8.87 -8.43
CA PHE A 34 -2.07 8.33 -9.59
C PHE A 34 -1.19 7.13 -9.19
N VAL A 35 -0.36 7.29 -8.16
CA VAL A 35 0.54 6.25 -7.67
C VAL A 35 -0.24 5.05 -7.12
N ALA A 36 -1.37 5.27 -6.43
CA ALA A 36 -2.24 4.20 -5.95
C ALA A 36 -2.87 3.39 -7.09
N LEU A 37 -3.36 4.06 -8.14
CA LEU A 37 -3.89 3.41 -9.34
C LEU A 37 -2.79 2.63 -10.07
N ALA A 38 -1.62 3.23 -10.26
CA ALA A 38 -0.46 2.56 -10.86
C ALA A 38 -0.02 1.34 -10.04
N ALA A 39 0.02 1.44 -8.71
CA ALA A 39 0.30 0.32 -7.82
C ALA A 39 -0.71 -0.83 -8.03
N THR A 40 -2.00 -0.49 -8.11
CA THR A 40 -3.09 -1.46 -8.30
C THR A 40 -2.96 -2.18 -9.64
N LEU A 41 -2.71 -1.44 -10.72
CA LEU A 41 -2.51 -2.02 -12.06
C LEU A 41 -1.25 -2.89 -12.12
N LEU A 42 -0.15 -2.46 -11.49
CA LEU A 42 1.08 -3.25 -11.43
C LEU A 42 0.90 -4.53 -10.61
N VAL A 43 0.12 -4.50 -9.52
CA VAL A 43 -0.22 -5.72 -8.78
C VAL A 43 -1.09 -6.65 -9.61
N ALA A 44 -2.10 -6.13 -10.31
CA ALA A 44 -2.93 -6.92 -11.21
C ALA A 44 -2.09 -7.57 -12.32
N LEU A 45 -1.17 -6.82 -12.93
CA LEU A 45 -0.23 -7.35 -13.91
C LEU A 45 0.71 -8.39 -13.30
N HIS A 46 1.28 -8.13 -12.11
CA HIS A 46 2.16 -9.06 -11.40
C HIS A 46 1.47 -10.41 -11.17
N VAL A 47 0.27 -10.40 -10.59
CA VAL A 47 -0.54 -11.62 -10.40
C VAL A 47 -0.86 -12.28 -11.73
N GLY A 48 -1.28 -11.50 -12.74
CA GLY A 48 -1.58 -12.00 -14.07
C GLY A 48 -0.40 -12.74 -14.69
N LEU A 49 0.81 -12.20 -14.57
CA LEU A 49 2.04 -12.83 -15.06
C LEU A 49 2.42 -14.09 -14.28
N LEU A 50 2.13 -14.17 -12.97
CA LEU A 50 2.38 -15.38 -12.17
C LEU A 50 1.59 -16.60 -12.66
N PHE A 51 0.41 -16.41 -13.26
CA PHE A 51 -0.33 -17.51 -13.89
C PHE A 51 0.37 -18.08 -15.13
N PHE A 52 1.28 -17.33 -15.73
CA PHE A 52 2.08 -17.76 -16.89
C PHE A 52 3.51 -18.16 -16.51
N ASP A 53 3.86 -18.13 -15.23
CA ASP A 53 5.16 -18.54 -14.72
C ASP A 53 5.13 -20.00 -14.25
N PRO A 54 5.81 -20.94 -14.93
CA PRO A 54 5.87 -22.34 -14.52
C PRO A 54 6.48 -22.56 -13.13
N TYR A 55 7.31 -21.64 -12.64
CA TYR A 55 7.97 -21.74 -11.34
C TYR A 55 7.09 -21.24 -10.20
N ALA A 56 6.05 -20.45 -10.48
CA ALA A 56 5.17 -19.89 -9.47
C ALA A 56 4.21 -20.92 -8.86
N GLN A 57 3.95 -22.04 -9.56
CA GLN A 57 3.06 -23.13 -9.12
C GLN A 57 1.68 -22.64 -8.62
N LEU A 58 1.22 -21.50 -9.14
CA LEU A 58 0.04 -20.82 -8.64
C LEU A 58 -1.23 -21.48 -9.16
N ARG A 59 -2.04 -22.03 -8.24
CA ARG A 59 -3.39 -22.51 -8.57
C ARG A 59 -4.38 -21.38 -8.37
N VAL A 60 -5.49 -21.42 -9.12
CA VAL A 60 -6.58 -20.41 -8.98
C VAL A 60 -7.11 -20.33 -7.54
N VAL A 61 -7.12 -21.45 -6.81
CA VAL A 61 -7.59 -21.47 -5.42
C VAL A 61 -6.63 -20.73 -4.47
N ASP A 62 -5.32 -20.76 -4.74
CA ASP A 62 -4.30 -20.10 -3.92
C ASP A 62 -4.36 -18.57 -4.06
N PHE A 63 -4.99 -18.09 -5.14
CA PHE A 63 -5.25 -16.67 -5.38
C PHE A 63 -6.45 -16.14 -4.59
N VAL A 64 -7.33 -17.02 -4.09
CA VAL A 64 -8.56 -16.62 -3.39
C VAL A 64 -8.48 -16.92 -1.89
N ILE A 65 -7.81 -18.00 -1.52
CA ILE A 65 -7.71 -18.43 -0.12
C ILE A 65 -6.24 -18.32 0.30
N PRO A 66 -5.91 -17.47 1.28
CA PRO A 66 -4.53 -17.33 1.71
C PRO A 66 -4.06 -18.59 2.46
N PHE A 67 -2.75 -18.86 2.38
CA PHE A 67 -2.02 -19.89 3.15
C PHE A 67 -2.27 -21.36 2.79
N ILE A 68 -3.04 -21.66 1.75
CA ILE A 68 -3.28 -23.04 1.29
C ILE A 68 -2.35 -23.50 0.16
N GLY A 69 -1.55 -22.58 -0.40
CA GLY A 69 -0.63 -22.88 -1.49
C GLY A 69 0.50 -23.83 -1.08
N GLU A 70 0.93 -24.69 -2.00
CA GLU A 70 1.96 -25.70 -1.74
C GLU A 70 3.37 -25.07 -1.65
N TYR A 71 3.60 -23.98 -2.39
CA TYR A 71 4.89 -23.29 -2.44
C TYR A 71 4.99 -22.21 -1.37
N ARG A 72 5.78 -22.44 -0.31
CA ARG A 72 6.04 -21.46 0.77
C ARG A 72 4.74 -20.81 1.29
N PRO A 73 3.80 -21.60 1.85
CA PRO A 73 2.41 -21.22 2.13
C PRO A 73 2.27 -19.90 2.89
N VAL A 74 3.12 -19.66 3.88
CA VAL A 74 3.11 -18.42 4.68
C VAL A 74 3.36 -17.20 3.80
N TRP A 75 4.43 -17.23 2.99
CA TRP A 75 4.81 -16.08 2.19
C TRP A 75 3.87 -15.88 1.01
N GLN A 76 3.49 -16.95 0.31
CA GLN A 76 2.48 -16.89 -0.74
C GLN A 76 1.14 -16.38 -0.21
N GLY A 77 0.68 -16.88 0.94
CA GLY A 77 -0.57 -16.45 1.56
C GLY A 77 -0.59 -14.98 1.99
N LEU A 78 0.55 -14.39 2.39
CA LEU A 78 0.65 -12.94 2.58
C LEU A 78 0.43 -12.16 1.27
N GLY A 79 0.87 -12.70 0.14
CA GLY A 79 0.61 -12.14 -1.18
C GLY A 79 -0.88 -12.16 -1.53
N THR A 80 -1.53 -13.30 -1.32
CA THR A 80 -2.99 -13.47 -1.48
C THR A 80 -3.75 -12.49 -0.58
N LEU A 81 -3.43 -12.44 0.71
CA LEU A 81 -4.05 -11.53 1.66
C LEU A 81 -3.84 -10.05 1.26
N ALA A 82 -2.66 -9.68 0.75
CA ALA A 82 -2.43 -8.34 0.24
C ALA A 82 -3.32 -8.02 -0.97
N VAL A 83 -3.51 -8.97 -1.88
CA VAL A 83 -4.42 -8.78 -3.03
C VAL A 83 -5.87 -8.63 -2.55
N ASP A 84 -6.33 -9.46 -1.62
CA ASP A 84 -7.68 -9.39 -1.05
C ASP A 84 -7.95 -8.01 -0.42
N LEU A 85 -7.02 -7.54 0.42
CA LEU A 85 -7.09 -6.22 1.03
C LEU A 85 -7.09 -5.10 -0.02
N LEU A 86 -6.25 -5.21 -1.05
CA LEU A 86 -6.18 -4.24 -2.14
C LEU A 86 -7.50 -4.18 -2.92
N ILE A 87 -8.12 -5.32 -3.22
CA ILE A 87 -9.43 -5.40 -3.87
C ILE A 87 -10.48 -4.72 -3.01
N VAL A 88 -10.58 -5.07 -1.73
CA VAL A 88 -11.56 -4.49 -0.80
C VAL A 88 -11.41 -2.97 -0.69
N VAL A 89 -10.19 -2.48 -0.51
CA VAL A 89 -9.91 -1.04 -0.45
C VAL A 89 -10.25 -0.35 -1.77
N THR A 90 -9.90 -0.96 -2.91
CA THR A 90 -10.12 -0.36 -4.23
C THR A 90 -11.61 -0.26 -4.53
N LEU A 91 -12.36 -1.35 -4.36
CA LEU A 91 -13.80 -1.38 -4.56
C LEU A 91 -14.50 -0.36 -3.66
N THR A 92 -14.20 -0.35 -2.36
CA THR A 92 -14.80 0.63 -1.44
C THR A 92 -14.42 2.08 -1.79
N SER A 93 -13.23 2.32 -2.34
CA SER A 93 -12.82 3.65 -2.81
C SER A 93 -13.59 4.12 -4.05
N LEU A 94 -13.90 3.18 -4.97
CA LEU A 94 -14.74 3.44 -6.15
C LEU A 94 -16.21 3.67 -5.74
N LEU A 95 -16.70 2.89 -4.78
CA LEU A 95 -18.07 2.96 -4.26
C LEU A 95 -18.26 4.00 -3.13
N ARG A 96 -17.27 4.86 -2.85
CA ARG A 96 -17.30 5.80 -1.71
C ARG A 96 -18.56 6.68 -1.64
N HIS A 97 -19.11 7.04 -2.80
CA HIS A 97 -20.33 7.86 -2.91
C HIS A 97 -21.62 7.12 -2.54
N ARG A 98 -21.57 5.78 -2.49
CA ARG A 98 -22.72 4.91 -2.20
C ARG A 98 -22.72 4.40 -0.75
N ILE A 99 -21.55 4.12 -0.18
CA ILE A 99 -21.41 3.49 1.14
C ILE A 99 -21.23 4.49 2.30
N GLY A 100 -21.10 5.78 1.99
CA GLY A 100 -20.90 6.84 2.98
C GLY A 100 -19.44 6.97 3.45
N LEU A 101 -19.13 8.16 3.98
CA LEU A 101 -17.75 8.56 4.30
C LEU A 101 -17.14 7.75 5.45
N LEU A 102 -17.95 7.33 6.43
CA LEU A 102 -17.47 6.59 7.60
C LEU A 102 -17.03 5.17 7.23
N ALA A 103 -17.88 4.43 6.51
CA ALA A 103 -17.55 3.09 6.05
C ALA A 103 -16.33 3.10 5.14
N PHE A 104 -16.29 4.02 4.16
CA PHE A 104 -15.12 4.22 3.31
C PHE A 104 -13.85 4.46 4.14
N ARG A 105 -13.89 5.37 5.14
CA ARG A 105 -12.72 5.71 5.94
C ARG A 105 -12.19 4.51 6.74
N VAL A 106 -13.08 3.74 7.37
CA VAL A 106 -12.72 2.56 8.16
C VAL A 106 -12.05 1.51 7.28
N VAL A 107 -12.63 1.21 6.11
CA VAL A 107 -12.05 0.23 5.19
C VAL A 107 -10.75 0.74 4.59
N HIS A 108 -10.67 2.01 4.22
CA HIS A 108 -9.48 2.59 3.64
C HIS A 108 -8.29 2.60 4.63
N TRP A 109 -8.52 2.54 5.94
CA TRP A 109 -7.44 2.36 6.93
C TRP A 109 -6.75 1.00 6.82
N LEU A 110 -7.36 0.00 6.19
CA LEU A 110 -6.68 -1.28 5.92
C LEU A 110 -5.44 -1.10 5.03
N THR A 111 -5.30 0.02 4.31
CA THR A 111 -4.07 0.33 3.57
C THR A 111 -2.82 0.41 4.46
N TYR A 112 -2.95 0.77 5.73
CA TYR A 112 -1.83 0.74 6.68
C TYR A 112 -1.35 -0.68 6.97
N ALA A 113 -2.24 -1.68 6.91
CA ALA A 113 -1.89 -3.09 7.05
C ALA A 113 -1.45 -3.72 5.72
N LEU A 114 -2.02 -3.27 4.60
CA LEU A 114 -1.67 -3.75 3.27
C LEU A 114 -0.18 -3.61 2.96
N TRP A 115 0.42 -2.44 3.25
CA TRP A 115 1.84 -2.20 2.96
C TRP A 115 2.79 -3.17 3.68
N PRO A 116 2.74 -3.35 5.03
CA PRO A 116 3.64 -4.27 5.70
C PRO A 116 3.41 -5.74 5.31
N ILE A 117 2.16 -6.14 5.00
CA ILE A 117 1.85 -7.49 4.50
C ILE A 117 2.51 -7.72 3.14
N ALA A 118 2.33 -6.79 2.19
CA ALA A 118 2.96 -6.87 0.88
C ALA A 118 4.51 -6.80 0.96
N PHE A 119 5.04 -6.02 1.90
CA PHE A 119 6.47 -5.92 2.16
C PHE A 119 7.05 -7.24 2.69
N ALA A 120 6.39 -7.84 3.66
CA ALA A 120 6.76 -9.16 4.20
C ALA A 120 6.71 -10.23 3.10
N HIS A 121 5.63 -10.27 2.31
CA HIS A 121 5.52 -11.15 1.15
C HIS A 121 6.72 -11.01 0.19
N ALA A 122 7.09 -9.78 -0.20
CA ALA A 122 8.18 -9.54 -1.12
C ALA A 122 9.54 -10.03 -0.59
N ILE A 123 9.82 -9.81 0.70
CA ILE A 123 11.08 -10.26 1.32
C ILE A 123 11.12 -11.79 1.45
N GLY A 124 10.02 -12.43 1.81
CA GLY A 124 10.05 -13.85 2.08
C GLY A 124 9.88 -14.74 0.85
N ASN A 125 9.06 -14.31 -0.12
CA ASN A 125 8.73 -15.09 -1.31
C ASN A 125 9.64 -14.81 -2.50
N GLY A 126 10.27 -13.63 -2.56
CA GLY A 126 11.09 -13.21 -3.71
C GLY A 126 12.27 -14.15 -3.99
N THR A 127 12.54 -14.42 -5.27
CA THR A 127 13.75 -15.13 -5.73
C THR A 127 15.01 -14.36 -5.34
N ASP A 128 14.95 -13.03 -5.38
CA ASP A 128 16.08 -12.14 -5.12
C ASP A 128 16.30 -11.78 -3.64
N ARG A 129 15.56 -12.40 -2.72
CA ARG A 129 15.56 -12.04 -1.28
C ARG A 129 16.92 -12.07 -0.59
N GLY A 130 17.90 -12.80 -1.14
CA GLY A 130 19.27 -12.88 -0.62
C GLY A 130 20.25 -11.89 -1.28
N HIS A 131 19.84 -11.21 -2.34
CA HIS A 131 20.73 -10.30 -3.07
C HIS A 131 20.79 -8.92 -2.41
N VAL A 132 22.01 -8.40 -2.27
CA VAL A 132 22.29 -7.11 -1.61
C VAL A 132 21.50 -5.96 -2.26
N TRP A 133 21.37 -5.94 -3.59
CA TRP A 133 20.62 -4.88 -4.29
C TRP A 133 19.14 -4.86 -3.88
N PHE A 134 18.52 -6.03 -3.72
CA PHE A 134 17.11 -6.15 -3.34
C PHE A 134 16.92 -5.75 -1.88
N LEU A 135 17.81 -6.19 -0.99
CA LEU A 135 17.80 -5.82 0.42
C LEU A 135 18.01 -4.31 0.61
N ALA A 136 18.93 -3.70 -0.15
CA ALA A 136 19.14 -2.25 -0.14
C ALA A 136 17.87 -1.51 -0.60
N PHE A 137 17.26 -1.95 -1.68
CA PHE A 137 16.00 -1.38 -2.19
C PHE A 137 14.84 -1.52 -1.18
N ALA A 138 14.68 -2.70 -0.57
CA ALA A 138 13.70 -2.94 0.48
C ALA A 138 13.98 -2.07 1.71
N GLY A 139 15.25 -1.92 2.10
CA GLY A 139 15.69 -1.04 3.18
C GLY A 139 15.32 0.43 2.92
N VAL A 140 15.56 0.94 1.71
CA VAL A 140 15.15 2.30 1.30
C VAL A 140 13.63 2.45 1.39
N CYS A 141 12.85 1.46 0.91
CA CYS A 141 11.40 1.49 1.03
C CYS A 141 10.95 1.56 2.49
N ALA A 142 11.54 0.75 3.37
CA ALA A 142 11.23 0.76 4.80
C ALA A 142 11.58 2.11 5.45
N LEU A 143 12.76 2.67 5.14
CA LEU A 143 13.19 3.97 5.64
C LEU A 143 12.24 5.10 5.23
N ILE A 144 11.75 5.10 3.99
CA ILE A 144 10.79 6.11 3.51
C ILE A 144 9.49 6.05 4.33
N VAL A 145 8.93 4.85 4.55
CA VAL A 145 7.70 4.70 5.34
C VAL A 145 7.93 5.05 6.80
N LEU A 146 9.04 4.60 7.40
CA LEU A 146 9.40 4.94 8.77
C LEU A 146 9.55 6.45 8.94
N ALA A 147 10.24 7.13 8.03
CA ALA A 147 10.37 8.59 8.06
C ALA A 147 9.00 9.28 7.97
N ALA A 148 8.11 8.83 7.10
CA ALA A 148 6.75 9.37 6.99
C ALA A 148 5.94 9.15 8.28
N VAL A 149 6.02 7.97 8.89
CA VAL A 149 5.34 7.64 10.15
C VAL A 149 5.92 8.46 11.30
N VAL A 150 7.24 8.54 11.44
CA VAL A 150 7.90 9.36 12.46
C VAL A 150 7.48 10.81 12.32
N TRP A 151 7.52 11.36 11.10
CA TRP A 151 7.09 12.74 10.84
C TRP A 151 5.64 12.98 11.27
N ARG A 152 4.74 12.03 11.03
CA ARG A 152 3.34 12.10 11.50
C ARG A 152 3.20 12.10 13.02
N LEU A 153 4.07 11.38 13.71
CA LEU A 153 4.04 11.24 15.17
C LEU A 153 4.75 12.39 15.90
N LEU A 154 5.44 13.28 15.19
CA LEU A 154 6.11 14.41 15.81
C LEU A 154 5.09 15.40 16.41
N PRO A 155 5.40 16.05 17.55
CA PRO A 155 4.49 16.97 18.24
C PRO A 155 4.07 18.18 17.41
N ASN A 156 4.85 18.54 16.40
CA ASN A 156 4.60 19.68 15.51
C ASN A 156 3.82 19.29 14.25
N PHE A 157 3.30 18.07 14.17
CA PHE A 157 2.45 17.63 13.08
C PHE A 157 1.07 18.29 13.20
N THR A 158 0.79 19.22 12.28
CA THR A 158 -0.52 19.87 12.21
C THR A 158 -1.44 19.03 11.34
N GLU A 159 -2.51 18.46 11.90
CA GLU A 159 -3.50 17.75 11.10
C GLU A 159 -4.40 18.76 10.37
N TYR A 160 -4.75 18.49 9.12
CA TYR A 160 -5.59 19.41 8.34
C TYR A 160 -6.96 19.69 8.99
N ARG A 161 -7.51 18.71 9.73
CA ARG A 161 -8.79 18.89 10.43
C ARG A 161 -8.75 20.02 11.45
N ASP A 162 -7.60 20.23 12.09
CA ASP A 162 -7.46 21.24 13.14
C ASP A 162 -7.50 22.65 12.52
N ILE A 163 -6.80 22.85 11.40
CA ILE A 163 -6.81 24.10 10.63
C ILE A 163 -8.21 24.47 10.12
N GLU A 164 -8.98 23.49 9.67
CA GLU A 164 -10.36 23.72 9.20
C GLU A 164 -11.30 24.11 10.34
N THR A 165 -11.06 23.60 11.54
CA THR A 165 -11.86 23.91 12.73
C THR A 165 -11.57 25.33 13.24
N GLU A 166 -10.30 25.76 13.23
CA GLU A 166 -9.90 27.12 13.61
C GLU A 166 -10.42 28.22 12.65
N ARG A 167 -10.75 27.86 11.40
CA ARG A 167 -11.21 28.79 10.37
C ARG A 167 -12.73 29.05 10.38
N ARG A 168 -13.49 28.31 11.17
CA ARG A 168 -14.96 28.40 11.30
C ARG A 168 -15.35 29.13 12.56
#